data_AF-A0A973B1G5-F1
#
_entry.id   AF-A0A973B1G5-F1
#
_cell.length_a   1.000
_cell.length_b   1.000
_cell.length_c   1.000
_cell.angle_alpha   90.00
_cell.angle_beta   90.00
_cell.angle_gamma   90.00
#
_symmetry.space_group_name_H-M   'P 1'
#
loop_
_entity.id
_entity.type
_entity.pdbx_description
1 polymer ?
#
loop_
_entity_poly.entity_id
_entity_poly.type
_entity_poly.pdbx_seq_one_letter_code
_entity_poly.pdbx_strand_id
1 'polypeptide(L)'
;MKMFDVTASRSQGWWAIHANVPGASVWTQARRLDQVEATAREAIGLALDAAQDSFELNIAPVVPEGIRHEVELARNTARLAAIAQAIATTLNQYAAVSLTAEGYTVRDAGYLMNLSSQRISQLVAQQRTQAEASTSESPTFDSVVESLLAQLLSAVDGLSDTSSQTGETYQREEHGRRRTPMKKQPTTGKRRATAKSGPLTVSA
;
A
#
# COMPACT_ATOMS: atom_id res chain seq x y z
N MET A 1 3.08 2.31 -26.31
CA MET A 1 1.89 1.64 -25.76
C MET A 1 1.05 2.68 -25.02
N LYS A 2 -0.28 2.64 -25.10
CA LYS A 2 -1.14 3.60 -24.38
C LYS A 2 -1.29 3.16 -22.92
N MET A 3 -1.38 4.12 -22.00
CA MET A 3 -1.65 3.88 -20.57
C MET A 3 -3.00 4.53 -20.24
N PHE A 4 -3.87 3.83 -19.51
CA PHE A 4 -5.14 4.36 -19.04
C PHE A 4 -5.22 4.32 -17.51
N ASP A 5 -5.65 5.42 -16.91
CA ASP A 5 -5.88 5.51 -15.47
C ASP A 5 -7.24 4.90 -15.10
N VAL A 6 -7.23 4.01 -14.11
CA VAL A 6 -8.40 3.29 -13.63
C VAL A 6 -8.56 3.56 -12.13
N THR A 7 -9.68 4.14 -11.74
CA THR A 7 -10.02 4.35 -10.33
C THR A 7 -10.89 3.20 -9.83
N ALA A 8 -10.53 2.62 -8.68
CA ALA A 8 -11.33 1.58 -8.03
C ALA A 8 -11.78 2.04 -6.64
N SER A 9 -13.09 2.18 -6.41
CA SER A 9 -13.65 2.62 -5.13
C SER A 9 -14.50 1.54 -4.49
N ARG A 10 -14.42 1.41 -3.17
CA ARG A 10 -15.22 0.41 -2.44
C ARG A 10 -16.66 0.90 -2.27
N SER A 11 -17.65 0.12 -2.72
CA SER A 11 -19.07 0.44 -2.61
C SER A 11 -19.89 -0.83 -2.32
N GLN A 12 -20.66 -0.83 -1.23
CA GLN A 12 -21.62 -1.90 -0.86
C GLN A 12 -21.11 -3.35 -1.03
N GLY A 13 -19.85 -3.62 -0.65
CA GLY A 13 -19.26 -4.96 -0.75
C GLY A 13 -18.66 -5.31 -2.11
N TRP A 14 -18.61 -4.36 -3.04
CA TRP A 14 -17.97 -4.46 -4.36
C TRP A 14 -16.94 -3.35 -4.57
N TRP A 15 -16.09 -3.52 -5.57
CA TRP A 15 -15.24 -2.47 -6.13
C TRP A 15 -15.92 -1.91 -7.37
N ALA A 16 -16.30 -0.64 -7.33
CA ALA A 16 -16.72 0.11 -8.50
C ALA A 16 -15.47 0.61 -9.23
N ILE A 17 -15.38 0.29 -10.51
CA ILE A 17 -14.23 0.53 -11.37
C ILE A 17 -14.63 1.56 -12.42
N HIS A 18 -13.83 2.61 -12.56
CA HIS A 18 -14.05 3.68 -13.52
C HIS A 18 -12.77 3.99 -14.27
N ALA A 19 -12.85 4.09 -15.59
CA ALA A 19 -11.75 4.50 -16.46
C ALA A 19 -12.23 5.48 -17.52
N ASN A 20 -11.44 6.52 -17.77
CA ASN A 20 -11.65 7.43 -18.89
C ASN A 20 -10.71 7.05 -20.03
N VAL A 21 -11.29 6.66 -21.17
CA VAL A 21 -10.54 6.24 -22.35
C VAL A 21 -10.92 7.12 -23.55
N PRO A 22 -10.12 7.15 -24.62
CA PRO A 22 -10.42 7.99 -25.78
C PRO A 22 -11.82 7.70 -26.35
N GLY A 23 -12.71 8.69 -26.28
CA GLY A 23 -14.06 8.59 -26.82
C GLY A 23 -15.10 7.88 -25.94
N ALA A 24 -14.73 7.38 -24.75
CA ALA A 24 -15.67 6.70 -23.85
C ALA A 24 -15.27 6.76 -22.36
N SER A 25 -16.27 6.71 -21.48
CA SER A 25 -16.07 6.40 -20.06
C SER A 25 -16.54 4.98 -19.78
N VAL A 26 -15.68 4.18 -19.17
CA VAL A 26 -15.93 2.77 -18.87
C VAL A 26 -16.25 2.63 -17.40
N TRP A 27 -17.37 1.97 -17.11
CA TRP A 27 -17.80 1.62 -15.76
C TRP A 27 -17.96 0.10 -15.66
N THR A 28 -17.34 -0.50 -14.66
CA THR A 28 -17.47 -1.92 -14.37
C THR A 28 -17.31 -2.17 -12.86
N GLN A 29 -17.37 -3.42 -12.42
CA GLN A 29 -17.25 -3.75 -11.01
C GLN A 29 -16.65 -5.14 -10.78
N ALA A 30 -15.95 -5.30 -9.66
CA ALA A 30 -15.36 -6.56 -9.24
C ALA A 30 -15.64 -6.86 -7.76
N ARG A 31 -15.64 -8.14 -7.35
CA ARG A 31 -15.83 -8.51 -5.94
C ARG A 31 -14.61 -8.20 -5.10
N ARG A 32 -13.43 -8.44 -5.66
CA ARG A 32 -12.14 -8.30 -4.97
C ARG A 32 -11.21 -7.36 -5.72
N LEU A 33 -10.27 -6.75 -4.99
CA LEU A 33 -9.37 -5.76 -5.56
C LEU A 33 -8.41 -6.37 -6.59
N ASP A 34 -7.98 -7.62 -6.37
CA ASP A 34 -7.11 -8.38 -7.29
C ASP A 34 -7.79 -8.74 -8.62
N GLN A 35 -9.13 -8.60 -8.71
CA GLN A 35 -9.88 -8.82 -9.95
C GLN A 35 -10.06 -7.54 -10.77
N VAL A 36 -9.74 -6.37 -10.20
CA VAL A 36 -10.01 -5.07 -10.83
C VAL A 36 -9.28 -4.93 -12.16
N GLU A 37 -8.02 -5.36 -12.24
CA GLU A 37 -7.23 -5.23 -13.47
C GLU A 37 -7.84 -5.99 -14.63
N ALA A 38 -8.06 -7.29 -14.46
CA ALA A 38 -8.64 -8.15 -15.49
C ALA A 38 -10.01 -7.62 -15.93
N THR A 39 -10.85 -7.22 -14.97
CA THR A 39 -12.21 -6.71 -15.25
C THR A 39 -12.16 -5.37 -16.00
N ALA A 40 -11.25 -4.46 -15.62
CA ALA A 40 -11.08 -3.18 -16.29
C ALA A 40 -10.57 -3.37 -17.72
N ARG A 41 -9.61 -4.27 -17.90
CA ARG A 41 -8.98 -4.56 -19.20
C ARG A 41 -9.99 -5.14 -20.19
N GLU A 42 -10.83 -6.07 -19.74
CA GLU A 42 -11.94 -6.60 -20.53
C GLU A 42 -12.91 -5.50 -20.97
N ALA A 43 -13.36 -4.67 -20.04
CA ALA A 43 -14.33 -3.61 -20.33
C ALA A 43 -13.77 -2.51 -21.25
N ILE A 44 -12.50 -2.14 -21.08
CA ILE A 44 -11.81 -1.17 -21.94
C ILE A 44 -11.56 -1.73 -23.34
N GLY A 45 -11.12 -2.98 -23.43
CA GLY A 45 -10.93 -3.65 -24.73
C GLY A 45 -12.22 -3.69 -25.54
N LEU A 46 -13.35 -4.01 -24.88
CA LEU A 46 -14.67 -3.97 -25.51
C LEU A 46 -15.08 -2.55 -25.95
N ALA A 47 -14.86 -1.53 -25.10
CA ALA A 47 -15.24 -0.16 -25.41
C ALA A 47 -14.42 0.46 -26.57
N LEU A 48 -13.17 0.04 -26.72
CA LEU A 48 -12.25 0.56 -27.74
C LEU A 48 -12.14 -0.34 -28.98
N ASP A 49 -12.84 -1.48 -29.00
CA ASP A 49 -12.66 -2.54 -29.99
C ASP A 49 -11.17 -2.90 -30.19
N ALA A 50 -10.48 -3.10 -29.06
CA ALA A 50 -9.04 -3.29 -29.00
C ALA A 50 -8.67 -4.55 -28.20
N ALA A 51 -7.56 -5.17 -28.56
CA ALA A 51 -7.03 -6.30 -27.80
C ALA A 51 -6.66 -5.86 -26.37
N GLN A 52 -6.94 -6.72 -25.39
CA GLN A 52 -6.76 -6.44 -23.95
C GLN A 52 -5.31 -6.14 -23.57
N ASP A 53 -4.34 -6.66 -24.32
CA ASP A 53 -2.90 -6.48 -24.15
C ASP A 53 -2.32 -5.34 -25.00
N SER A 54 -3.16 -4.58 -25.73
CA SER A 54 -2.70 -3.45 -26.57
C SER A 54 -2.46 -2.14 -25.79
N PHE A 55 -2.80 -2.13 -24.50
CA PHE A 55 -2.67 -0.99 -23.59
C PHE A 55 -2.27 -1.44 -22.18
N GLU A 56 -1.75 -0.50 -21.41
CA GLU A 56 -1.43 -0.64 -19.99
C GLU A 56 -2.48 0.04 -19.12
N LEU A 57 -2.62 -0.43 -17.89
CA LEU A 57 -3.55 0.12 -16.90
C LEU A 57 -2.79 0.60 -15.67
N ASN A 58 -3.02 1.86 -15.28
CA ASN A 58 -2.60 2.38 -13.99
C ASN A 58 -3.80 2.35 -13.03
N ILE A 59 -3.82 1.36 -12.14
CA ILE A 59 -4.95 1.16 -11.21
C ILE A 59 -4.67 1.90 -9.91
N ALA A 60 -5.58 2.81 -9.56
CA ALA A 60 -5.58 3.59 -8.34
C ALA A 60 -6.77 3.20 -7.45
N PRO A 61 -6.59 2.25 -6.49
CA PRO A 61 -7.59 1.96 -5.49
C PRO A 61 -7.75 3.15 -4.53
N VAL A 62 -8.99 3.57 -4.33
CA VAL A 62 -9.35 4.66 -3.41
C VAL A 62 -9.46 4.10 -2.01
N VAL A 63 -8.53 4.50 -1.15
CA VAL A 63 -8.62 4.30 0.30
C VAL A 63 -9.52 5.39 0.90
N PRO A 64 -10.46 5.04 1.79
CA PRO A 64 -11.28 6.04 2.49
C PRO A 64 -10.43 7.03 3.27
N GLU A 65 -10.81 8.30 3.25
CA GLU A 65 -10.01 9.38 3.82
C GLU A 65 -9.65 9.17 5.29
N GLY A 66 -10.63 8.74 6.10
CA GLY A 66 -10.43 8.54 7.54
C GLY A 66 -9.49 7.38 7.92
N ILE A 67 -9.00 6.59 6.96
CA ILE A 67 -7.98 5.55 7.19
C ILE A 67 -6.80 5.64 6.22
N ARG A 68 -6.73 6.71 5.40
CA ARG A 68 -5.72 6.85 4.35
C ARG A 68 -4.32 6.90 4.96
N HIS A 69 -4.15 7.73 5.98
CA HIS A 69 -2.86 7.94 6.63
C HIS A 69 -2.31 6.65 7.25
N GLU A 70 -3.16 5.86 7.94
CA GLU A 70 -2.79 4.60 8.57
C GLU A 70 -2.37 3.56 7.53
N VAL A 71 -3.09 3.47 6.41
CA VAL A 71 -2.76 2.56 5.31
C VAL A 71 -1.44 2.97 4.64
N GLU A 72 -1.24 4.27 4.40
CA GLU A 72 0.00 4.79 3.83
C GLU A 72 1.19 4.54 4.75
N LEU A 73 1.08 4.88 6.03
CA LEU A 73 2.12 4.65 7.03
C LEU A 73 2.45 3.16 7.13
N ALA A 74 1.45 2.27 7.22
CA ALA A 74 1.66 0.83 7.29
C ALA A 74 2.41 0.29 6.06
N ARG A 75 2.03 0.71 4.84
CA ARG A 75 2.72 0.31 3.59
C ARG A 75 4.16 0.80 3.58
N ASN A 76 4.36 2.03 4.00
CA ASN A 76 5.66 2.70 4.00
C ASN A 76 6.62 2.09 5.02
N THR A 77 6.18 1.86 6.25
CA THR A 77 6.98 1.17 7.27
C THR A 77 7.29 -0.27 6.87
N ALA A 78 6.34 -0.98 6.24
CA ALA A 78 6.61 -2.33 5.73
C ALA A 78 7.71 -2.35 4.66
N ARG A 79 7.75 -1.36 3.77
CA ARG A 79 8.84 -1.20 2.78
C ARG A 79 10.18 -0.94 3.46
N LEU A 80 10.23 -0.03 4.44
CA LEU A 80 11.45 0.23 5.21
C LEU A 80 11.95 -1.03 5.92
N ALA A 81 11.05 -1.79 6.55
CA ALA A 81 11.40 -3.03 7.22
C ALA A 81 12.01 -4.05 6.25
N ALA A 82 11.45 -4.18 5.04
CA ALA A 82 11.99 -5.05 4.01
C ALA A 82 13.41 -4.63 3.57
N ILE A 83 13.64 -3.33 3.38
CA ILE A 83 14.95 -2.79 3.00
C ILE A 83 15.97 -3.01 4.12
N ALA A 84 15.61 -2.66 5.36
CA ALA A 84 16.47 -2.88 6.52
C ALA A 84 16.80 -4.37 6.72
N GLN A 85 15.84 -5.27 6.48
CA GLN A 85 16.06 -6.71 6.55
C GLN A 85 17.01 -7.21 5.46
N ALA A 86 16.92 -6.66 4.25
CA ALA A 86 17.84 -6.97 3.16
C ALA A 86 19.27 -6.53 3.52
N ILE A 87 19.42 -5.28 3.99
CA ILE A 87 20.70 -4.72 4.45
C ILE A 87 21.31 -5.59 5.56
N ALA A 88 20.53 -5.92 6.59
CA ALA A 88 20.98 -6.77 7.69
C ALA A 88 21.42 -8.15 7.21
N THR A 89 20.74 -8.72 6.21
CA THR A 89 21.12 -10.01 5.62
C THR A 89 22.50 -9.92 4.96
N THR A 90 22.73 -8.89 4.15
CA THR A 90 24.02 -8.65 3.49
C THR A 90 25.13 -8.46 4.52
N LEU A 91 24.97 -7.57 5.49
CA LEU A 91 25.99 -7.31 6.51
C LEU A 91 26.28 -8.54 7.38
N ASN A 92 25.26 -9.34 7.69
CA ASN A 92 25.46 -10.60 8.41
C ASN A 92 26.26 -11.61 7.59
N GLN A 93 26.09 -11.67 6.26
CA GLN A 93 26.91 -12.54 5.40
C GLN A 93 28.38 -12.11 5.44
N TYR A 94 28.65 -10.82 5.27
CA TYR A 94 30.01 -10.27 5.36
C TYR A 94 30.64 -10.55 6.73
N ALA A 95 29.97 -10.20 7.82
CA ALA A 95 30.48 -10.40 9.16
C ALA A 95 30.73 -11.88 9.49
N ALA A 96 29.83 -12.79 9.10
CA ALA A 96 30.01 -14.22 9.31
C ALA A 96 31.24 -14.75 8.57
N VAL A 97 31.44 -14.33 7.31
CA VAL A 97 32.59 -14.73 6.51
C VAL A 97 33.89 -14.16 7.09
N SER A 98 33.91 -12.88 7.43
CA SER A 98 35.08 -12.24 8.07
C SER A 98 35.47 -12.92 9.37
N LEU A 99 34.51 -13.21 10.26
CA LEU A 99 34.80 -13.91 11.52
C LEU A 99 35.40 -15.30 11.28
N THR A 100 34.84 -16.08 10.34
CA THR A 100 35.41 -17.40 10.03
C THR A 100 36.78 -17.32 9.35
N ALA A 101 37.04 -16.30 8.55
CA ALA A 101 38.35 -16.06 7.91
C ALA A 101 39.42 -15.69 8.94
N GLU A 102 39.05 -14.96 10.00
CA GLU A 102 39.91 -14.64 11.15
C GLU A 102 40.10 -15.83 12.12
N GLY A 103 39.54 -17.00 11.80
CA GLY A 103 39.73 -18.24 12.58
C GLY A 103 38.78 -18.44 13.75
N TYR A 104 37.75 -17.60 13.91
CA TYR A 104 36.71 -17.84 14.91
C TYR A 104 35.90 -19.08 14.55
N THR A 105 35.52 -19.87 15.56
CA THR A 105 34.62 -21.00 15.33
C THR A 105 33.23 -20.50 14.98
N VAL A 106 32.47 -21.30 14.23
CA VAL A 106 31.06 -21.01 13.90
C VAL A 106 30.22 -20.74 15.16
N ARG A 107 30.55 -21.38 16.28
CA ARG A 107 29.87 -21.19 17.55
C ARG A 107 30.17 -19.81 18.16
N ASP A 108 31.44 -19.41 18.15
CA ASP A 108 31.85 -18.11 18.69
C ASP A 108 31.32 -16.96 17.82
N ALA A 109 31.37 -17.12 16.50
CA ALA A 109 30.76 -16.17 15.58
C ALA A 109 29.25 -16.04 15.82
N GLY A 110 28.56 -17.15 16.09
CA GLY A 110 27.14 -17.14 16.47
C GLY A 110 26.89 -16.34 17.75
N TYR A 111 27.72 -16.56 18.77
CA TYR A 111 27.62 -15.80 20.02
C TYR A 111 27.86 -14.29 19.82
N LEU A 112 28.91 -13.92 19.07
CA LEU A 112 29.26 -12.52 18.80
C LEU A 112 28.19 -11.78 17.99
N MET A 113 27.57 -12.47 17.04
CA MET A 113 26.55 -11.90 16.15
C MET A 113 25.12 -12.04 16.69
N ASN A 114 24.94 -12.66 17.86
CA ASN A 114 23.63 -13.04 18.41
C ASN A 114 22.78 -13.87 17.40
N LEU A 115 23.43 -14.83 16.74
CA LEU A 115 22.84 -15.76 15.78
C LEU A 115 23.13 -17.21 16.18
N SER A 116 22.26 -18.14 15.76
CA SER A 116 22.56 -19.56 15.95
C SER A 116 23.76 -19.98 15.10
N SER A 117 24.52 -20.96 15.58
CA SER A 117 25.64 -21.55 14.80
C SER A 117 25.17 -22.07 13.44
N GLN A 118 23.96 -22.64 13.36
CA GLN A 118 23.37 -23.08 12.10
C GLN A 118 23.17 -21.92 11.12
N ARG A 119 22.72 -20.77 11.61
CA ARG A 119 22.53 -19.58 10.78
C ARG A 119 23.87 -19.06 10.25
N ILE A 120 24.91 -19.06 11.09
CA ILE A 120 26.28 -18.70 10.65
C ILE A 120 26.75 -19.63 9.53
N SER A 121 26.64 -20.96 9.71
CA SER A 121 27.02 -21.92 8.67
C SER A 121 26.27 -21.69 7.35
N GLN A 122 24.97 -21.36 7.40
CA GLN A 122 24.19 -21.03 6.22
C GLN A 122 24.67 -19.76 5.51
N LEU A 123 24.96 -18.70 6.27
CA LEU A 123 25.43 -17.42 5.70
C LEU A 123 26.77 -17.59 4.98
N VAL A 124 27.71 -18.32 5.58
CA VAL A 124 29.02 -18.60 4.98
C VAL A 124 28.87 -19.46 3.72
N ALA A 125 28.01 -20.49 3.75
CA ALA A 125 27.76 -21.33 2.58
C ALA A 125 27.13 -20.53 1.42
N GLN A 126 26.17 -19.66 1.71
CA GLN A 126 25.54 -18.79 0.72
C GLN A 126 26.54 -17.84 0.04
N GLN A 127 27.45 -17.24 0.81
CA GLN A 127 28.46 -16.35 0.23
C GLN A 127 29.42 -17.09 -0.69
N ARG A 128 29.81 -18.32 -0.33
CA ARG A 128 30.64 -19.17 -1.17
C ARG A 128 29.97 -19.47 -2.51
N THR A 129 28.69 -19.84 -2.50
CA THR A 129 27.92 -20.07 -3.74
C THR A 129 27.79 -18.79 -4.58
N GLN A 130 27.62 -17.62 -3.96
CA GLN A 130 27.56 -16.35 -4.68
C GLN A 130 28.92 -15.96 -5.31
N ALA A 131 30.02 -16.21 -4.61
CA ALA A 131 31.38 -15.97 -5.12
C ALA A 131 31.71 -16.88 -6.31
N GLU A 132 31.29 -18.15 -6.27
CA GLU A 132 31.47 -19.11 -7.37
C GLU A 132 30.68 -18.71 -8.64
N ALA A 133 29.57 -17.98 -8.48
CA ALA A 133 28.75 -17.49 -9.59
C ALA A 133 29.21 -16.13 -10.16
N SER A 134 30.09 -15.40 -9.46
CA SER A 134 30.44 -14.01 -9.78
C SER A 134 31.91 -13.88 -10.20
N THR A 135 32.21 -13.95 -11.50
CA THR A 135 33.59 -13.85 -12.06
C THR A 135 34.15 -12.41 -12.12
N SER A 136 33.64 -11.47 -11.32
CA SER A 136 34.06 -10.06 -11.34
C SER A 136 34.54 -9.58 -9.98
N GLU A 137 35.44 -8.59 -9.96
CA GLU A 137 35.99 -7.94 -8.75
C GLU A 137 34.91 -7.69 -7.70
N SER A 138 35.08 -8.30 -6.53
CA SER A 138 34.13 -8.16 -5.43
C SER A 138 34.23 -6.76 -4.82
N PRO A 139 33.10 -6.08 -4.58
CA PRO A 139 33.09 -4.76 -3.95
C PRO A 139 33.67 -4.83 -2.53
N THR A 140 34.38 -3.77 -2.12
CA THR A 140 34.90 -3.65 -0.74
C THR A 140 33.76 -3.49 0.25
N PHE A 141 33.96 -3.92 1.50
CA PHE A 141 32.95 -3.82 2.55
C PHE A 141 32.44 -2.37 2.73
N ASP A 142 33.34 -1.39 2.72
CA ASP A 142 32.97 0.03 2.88
C ASP A 142 32.06 0.52 1.75
N SER A 143 32.36 0.17 0.49
CA SER A 143 31.51 0.55 -0.66
C SER A 143 30.11 -0.08 -0.59
N VAL A 144 30.01 -1.30 -0.04
CA VAL A 144 28.73 -1.97 0.19
C VAL A 144 27.95 -1.24 1.28
N VAL A 145 28.60 -0.90 2.40
CA VAL A 145 27.96 -0.16 3.50
C VAL A 145 27.45 1.19 3.02
N GLU A 146 28.25 1.95 2.26
CA GLU A 146 27.82 3.24 1.70
C GLU A 146 26.58 3.11 0.81
N SER A 147 26.57 2.12 -0.08
CA SER A 147 25.43 1.84 -0.97
C SER A 147 24.17 1.46 -0.17
N LEU A 148 24.31 0.61 0.85
CA LEU A 148 23.19 0.19 1.71
C LEU A 148 22.63 1.34 2.56
N LEU A 149 23.50 2.21 3.10
CA LEU A 149 23.08 3.40 3.83
C LEU A 149 22.36 4.38 2.92
N ALA A 150 22.86 4.61 1.71
CA ALA A 150 22.19 5.45 0.72
C ALA A 150 20.81 4.90 0.37
N GLN A 151 20.68 3.57 0.21
CA GLN A 151 19.40 2.91 -0.05
C GLN A 151 18.41 3.09 1.12
N LEU A 152 18.87 2.99 2.37
CA LEU A 152 18.03 3.17 3.54
C LEU A 152 17.57 4.63 3.69
N LEU A 153 18.49 5.59 3.54
CA LEU A 153 18.18 7.02 3.63
C LEU A 153 17.20 7.44 2.53
N SER A 154 17.43 7.03 1.30
CA SER A 154 16.49 7.28 0.18
C SER A 154 15.09 6.72 0.46
N ALA A 155 15.01 5.55 1.11
CA ALA A 155 13.72 4.96 1.46
C ALA A 155 13.02 5.73 2.59
N VAL A 156 13.77 6.31 3.54
CA VAL A 156 13.24 7.14 4.62
C VAL A 156 12.76 8.50 4.10
N ASP A 157 13.51 9.14 3.20
CA ASP A 157 13.13 10.42 2.60
C ASP A 157 11.82 10.32 1.79
N GLY A 158 11.61 9.20 1.11
CA GLY A 158 10.33 8.91 0.44
C GLY A 158 9.13 8.85 1.39
N LEU A 159 9.34 8.65 2.70
CA LEU A 159 8.27 8.68 3.70
C LEU A 159 7.88 10.11 4.11
N SER A 160 8.84 11.04 4.17
CA SER A 160 8.58 12.45 4.46
C SER A 160 7.80 13.14 3.33
N ASP A 161 8.08 12.80 2.07
CA ASP A 161 7.39 13.40 0.92
C ASP A 161 5.92 12.99 0.83
N THR A 162 5.60 11.74 1.21
CA THR A 162 4.20 11.27 1.25
C THR A 162 3.39 12.06 2.28
N SER A 163 3.99 12.38 3.44
CA SER A 163 3.31 13.14 4.52
C SER A 163 3.00 14.59 4.11
N SER A 164 3.82 15.18 3.23
CA SER A 164 3.65 16.56 2.76
C SER A 164 2.52 16.70 1.73
N GLN A 165 2.33 15.71 0.84
CA GLN A 165 1.24 15.71 -0.15
C GLN A 165 -0.14 15.46 0.47
N THR A 166 -0.24 14.63 1.50
CA THR A 166 -1.51 14.39 2.22
C THR A 166 -1.92 15.60 3.08
N GLY A 167 -0.95 16.38 3.58
CA GLY A 167 -1.21 17.62 4.33
C GLY A 167 -1.67 18.81 3.47
N GLU A 168 -1.13 18.97 2.26
CA GLU A 168 -1.54 20.03 1.33
C GLU A 168 -2.93 19.80 0.73
N THR A 169 -3.30 18.55 0.48
CA THR A 169 -4.67 18.19 0.02
C THR A 169 -5.71 18.46 1.11
N TYR A 170 -5.39 18.23 2.39
CA TYR A 170 -6.25 18.56 3.53
C TYR A 170 -6.54 20.08 3.62
N GLN A 171 -5.52 20.93 3.49
CA GLN A 171 -5.68 22.38 3.58
C GLN A 171 -6.41 22.99 2.37
N ARG A 172 -6.24 22.40 1.18
CA ARG A 172 -6.86 22.89 -0.07
C ARG A 172 -8.35 22.57 -0.15
N GLU A 173 -8.79 21.43 0.39
CA GLU A 173 -10.21 21.05 0.39
C GLU A 173 -11.04 21.76 1.47
N GLU A 174 -10.47 22.06 2.65
CA GLU A 174 -11.18 22.82 3.69
C GLU A 174 -11.48 24.26 3.24
N HIS A 175 -10.57 24.90 2.50
CA HIS A 175 -10.78 26.27 2.01
C HIS A 175 -11.71 26.37 0.78
N GLY A 176 -12.01 25.24 0.12
CA GLY A 176 -12.93 25.16 -1.03
C GLY A 176 -14.40 24.96 -0.65
N ARG A 177 -14.71 24.49 0.56
CA ARG A 177 -16.10 24.28 1.02
C ARG A 177 -16.70 25.56 1.64
N ARG A 178 -16.81 26.64 0.86
CA ARG A 178 -17.79 27.70 1.17
C ARG A 178 -19.19 27.10 0.97
N ARG A 179 -19.87 26.88 2.09
CA ARG A 179 -21.21 26.30 2.23
C ARG A 179 -22.23 27.06 1.37
N THR A 180 -22.69 26.45 0.28
CA THR A 180 -23.93 26.90 -0.39
C THR A 180 -25.12 26.38 0.42
N PRO A 181 -26.06 27.22 0.85
CA PRO A 181 -27.18 26.76 1.68
C PRO A 181 -28.16 25.91 0.85
N MET A 182 -28.30 24.63 1.20
CA MET A 182 -29.38 23.78 0.67
C MET A 182 -30.75 24.35 1.08
N LYS A 183 -31.61 24.61 0.08
CA LYS A 183 -33.04 24.85 0.28
C LYS A 183 -33.66 23.65 0.98
N LYS A 184 -34.31 23.90 2.13
CA LYS A 184 -35.11 22.92 2.87
C LYS A 184 -36.29 22.46 2.00
N GLN A 185 -36.39 21.16 1.74
CA GLN A 185 -37.65 20.55 1.32
C GLN A 185 -38.58 20.42 2.54
N PRO A 186 -39.88 20.69 2.41
CA PRO A 186 -40.81 20.64 3.54
C PRO A 186 -41.09 19.20 3.97
N THR A 187 -40.93 18.96 5.27
CA THR A 187 -41.29 17.71 5.95
C THR A 187 -42.81 17.66 6.16
N THR A 188 -43.48 16.70 5.53
CA THR A 188 -44.87 16.38 5.89
C THR A 188 -44.84 15.46 7.12
N GLY A 189 -45.17 16.00 8.28
CA GLY A 189 -45.22 15.24 9.54
C GLY A 189 -46.15 15.86 10.58
N LYS A 190 -47.39 15.35 10.61
CA LYS A 190 -48.32 15.17 11.74
C LYS A 190 -48.52 16.30 12.77
N ARG A 191 -49.80 16.61 13.06
CA ARG A 191 -50.38 16.59 14.43
C ARG A 191 -51.86 16.99 14.44
N ARG A 192 -52.72 16.16 15.03
CA ARG A 192 -53.45 16.51 16.27
C ARG A 192 -54.28 15.34 16.81
N ALA A 193 -53.89 14.87 17.99
CA ALA A 193 -54.79 14.22 18.93
C ALA A 193 -55.52 15.33 19.71
N THR A 194 -56.83 15.19 19.88
CA THR A 194 -57.64 16.01 20.79
C THR A 194 -58.29 15.10 21.82
N ALA A 195 -57.99 15.35 23.08
CA ALA A 195 -58.70 14.79 24.23
C ALA A 195 -60.02 15.53 24.45
N LYS A 196 -61.10 14.79 24.77
CA LYS A 196 -62.21 15.29 25.60
C LYS A 196 -63.02 14.14 26.23
N SER A 197 -62.83 14.01 27.55
CA SER A 197 -63.74 13.57 28.62
C SER A 197 -65.21 13.20 28.30
N GLY A 198 -65.69 12.08 28.86
CA GLY A 198 -67.10 11.78 29.21
C GLY A 198 -67.26 10.39 29.87
N PRO A 199 -68.19 10.17 30.85
CA PRO A 199 -67.94 9.26 31.98
C PRO A 199 -68.70 7.91 31.98
N LEU A 200 -68.19 7.02 32.86
CA LEU A 200 -68.82 5.96 33.67
C LEU A 200 -70.12 5.29 33.20
N THR A 201 -70.09 3.95 33.09
CA THR A 201 -71.22 3.11 33.55
C THR A 201 -70.68 1.79 34.10
N VAL A 202 -70.98 1.57 35.39
CA VAL A 202 -70.93 0.29 36.09
C VAL A 202 -72.22 -0.45 35.81
N SER A 203 -72.19 -1.74 35.51
CA SER A 203 -73.07 -2.73 36.14
C SER A 203 -72.63 -4.16 35.80
N ALA A 204 -72.81 -4.98 36.83
CA ALA A 204 -72.66 -6.43 37.03
C ALA A 204 -72.72 -7.34 35.80
#